data_AF-F5HE08-F1
#
_entry.id   AF-F5HE08-F1
#
_cell.length_a   1.000
_cell.length_b   1.000
_cell.length_c   1.000
_cell.angle_alpha   90.00
_cell.angle_beta   90.00
_cell.angle_gamma   90.00
#
_symmetry.space_group_name_H-M   'P 1'
#
loop_
_entity.id
_entity.type
_entity.pdbx_description
1 polymer ?
#
loop_
_entity_poly.entity_id
_entity_poly.type
_entity_poly.pdbx_seq_one_letter_code
_entity_poly.pdbx_strand_id
1 'polypeptide(L)'
;MVNSLLAWTEDELQYLKAVLRWKDSPSEEYKRLSDSGANDALSNLDPHNSTSSQEPKQEEIKILILGAEGVGKTTLVQKFSKTHRHPSTSKPNRFLLPLPSDSSSSGENSTVYTLHTLELPHPWSTTTRTTHPHLWTRTLTEYDGALIVYSVTDPSSLQHAVSIASAICEHFASLPQFSENLVPFNKPIGRGSKAHYLHLKKTTRNVVREFAMVMVGNKNDVDILGGAAIAATAAAAAGSLSGLGLGLSEIGERKVSTKEGKEAAKKLTLGESWFETSAGVTGENVDAVFEQVAREAVRNRKEYKEKKGEIERGGSESLLKRDSEVASTATKSKVGGLWKSLTTGWLPLFGKKRG
;
A
#
# COMPACT_ATOMS: atom_id res chain seq x y z
N MET A 1 -0.09 -28.23 -31.30
CA MET A 1 -0.71 -27.03 -30.71
C MET A 1 0.39 -26.30 -29.97
N VAL A 2 0.82 -25.16 -30.51
CA VAL A 2 2.01 -24.44 -30.06
C VAL A 2 1.63 -23.54 -28.89
N ASN A 3 2.34 -23.69 -27.77
CA ASN A 3 2.30 -22.75 -26.66
C ASN A 3 2.69 -21.37 -27.17
N SER A 4 1.72 -20.44 -27.18
CA SER A 4 1.98 -19.01 -27.31
C SER A 4 2.75 -18.55 -26.07
N LEU A 5 4.07 -18.70 -26.10
CA LEU A 5 5.00 -18.00 -25.21
C LEU A 5 4.72 -16.51 -25.34
N LEU A 6 4.26 -15.89 -24.23
CA LEU A 6 4.18 -14.44 -24.08
C LEU A 6 5.56 -13.85 -24.37
N ALA A 7 5.72 -13.27 -25.56
CA ALA A 7 6.81 -12.33 -25.82
C ALA A 7 6.39 -11.01 -25.17
N TRP A 8 7.04 -10.66 -24.07
CA TRP A 8 6.95 -9.33 -23.49
C TRP A 8 7.41 -8.33 -24.55
N THR A 9 6.63 -7.27 -24.74
CA THR A 9 7.09 -6.17 -25.61
C THR A 9 8.29 -5.48 -24.96
N GLU A 10 9.19 -4.90 -25.76
CA GLU A 10 10.37 -4.20 -25.21
C GLU A 10 9.94 -3.07 -24.26
N ASP A 11 8.82 -2.41 -24.54
CA ASP A 11 8.26 -1.36 -23.71
C ASP A 11 7.80 -1.88 -22.32
N GLU A 12 7.12 -3.05 -22.27
CA GLU A 12 6.74 -3.70 -21.01
C GLU A 12 7.96 -4.17 -20.21
N LEU A 13 8.99 -4.65 -20.90
CA LEU A 13 10.26 -5.04 -20.30
C LEU A 13 11.02 -3.83 -19.75
N GLN A 14 10.98 -2.71 -20.46
CA GLN A 14 11.59 -1.45 -20.04
C GLN A 14 10.85 -0.83 -18.86
N TYR A 15 9.51 -0.92 -18.84
CA TYR A 15 8.68 -0.54 -17.70
C TYR A 15 8.97 -1.41 -16.47
N LEU A 16 9.01 -2.74 -16.63
CA LEU A 16 9.35 -3.66 -15.55
C LEU A 16 10.77 -3.41 -15.02
N LYS A 17 11.74 -3.17 -15.92
CA LYS A 17 13.11 -2.78 -15.56
C LYS A 17 13.13 -1.46 -14.77
N ALA A 18 12.30 -0.47 -15.13
CA ALA A 18 12.21 0.79 -14.41
C ALA A 18 11.61 0.61 -12.99
N VAL A 19 10.53 -0.18 -12.87
CA VAL A 19 9.89 -0.52 -11.59
C VAL A 19 10.83 -1.33 -10.69
N LEU A 20 11.61 -2.25 -11.26
CA LEU A 20 12.60 -3.04 -10.50
C LEU A 20 13.82 -2.20 -10.12
N ARG A 21 14.34 -1.34 -11.02
CA ARG A 21 15.44 -0.40 -10.72
C ARG A 21 15.06 0.63 -9.66
N TRP A 22 13.78 1.02 -9.56
CA TRP A 22 13.29 1.86 -8.46
C TRP A 22 13.47 1.21 -7.08
N LYS A 23 13.61 -0.11 -7.01
CA LYS A 23 13.95 -0.82 -5.78
C LYS A 23 15.45 -0.80 -5.45
N ASP A 24 16.29 -0.56 -6.45
CA ASP A 24 17.76 -0.59 -6.35
C ASP A 24 18.37 0.80 -6.15
N SER A 25 17.57 1.84 -5.83
CA SER A 25 18.15 3.01 -5.15
C SER A 25 18.27 2.63 -3.67
N PRO A 26 19.42 2.13 -3.18
CA PRO A 26 19.63 2.07 -1.74
C PRO A 26 19.41 3.48 -1.23
N SER A 27 18.64 3.63 -0.15
CA SER A 27 18.69 4.87 0.60
C SER A 27 20.17 5.14 0.86
N GLU A 28 20.69 6.22 0.27
CA GLU A 28 22.04 6.77 0.49
C GLU A 28 22.36 6.94 1.99
N GLU A 29 21.34 6.83 2.84
CA GLU A 29 21.37 6.74 4.29
C GLU A 29 22.17 5.54 4.84
N TYR A 30 22.22 4.38 4.14
CA TYR A 30 23.01 3.23 4.60
C TYR A 30 24.50 3.29 4.21
N LYS A 31 24.87 4.04 3.16
CA LYS A 31 26.28 4.19 2.76
C LYS A 31 27.06 5.13 3.67
N ARG A 32 26.39 6.08 4.33
CA ARG A 32 27.04 6.98 5.31
C ARG A 32 27.35 6.30 6.65
N LEU A 33 26.73 5.14 6.92
CA LEU A 33 26.97 4.38 8.15
C LEU A 33 28.07 3.31 7.99
N SER A 34 28.51 2.99 6.77
CA SER A 34 29.57 1.99 6.53
C SER A 34 30.97 2.60 6.32
N ASP A 35 31.06 3.88 5.99
CA ASP A 35 32.34 4.55 5.67
C ASP A 35 32.89 5.45 6.80
N SER A 36 32.17 5.61 7.91
CA SER A 36 32.72 6.30 9.09
C SER A 36 33.44 5.30 9.98
N GLY A 37 34.76 5.36 9.93
CA GLY A 37 35.70 4.43 10.54
C GLY A 37 35.41 4.07 11.99
N ALA A 38 35.66 2.80 12.28
CA ALA A 38 35.98 2.34 13.62
C ALA A 38 37.17 3.13 14.17
N ASN A 39 37.08 3.48 15.46
CA ASN A 39 38.07 4.15 16.30
C ASN A 39 37.99 5.69 16.32
N ASP A 40 36.97 6.25 16.99
CA ASP A 40 37.21 7.25 18.02
C ASP A 40 35.93 7.59 18.79
N ALA A 41 36.10 7.94 20.07
CA ALA A 41 35.11 8.48 21.01
C ALA A 41 34.16 7.49 21.72
N LEU A 42 34.75 6.65 22.58
CA LEU A 42 34.11 6.04 23.76
C LEU A 42 33.96 7.04 24.94
N SER A 43 33.87 8.34 24.65
CA SER A 43 33.76 9.39 25.66
C SER A 43 32.75 10.43 25.21
N ASN A 44 31.49 10.28 25.66
CA ASN A 44 30.56 11.35 26.02
C ASN A 44 29.18 10.72 26.28
N LEU A 45 29.02 10.16 27.47
CA LEU A 45 27.72 9.85 28.05
C LEU A 45 27.19 11.11 28.72
N ASP A 46 26.49 11.96 27.95
CA ASP A 46 25.56 12.95 28.47
C ASP A 46 24.15 12.61 27.92
N PRO A 47 23.18 12.18 28.76
CA PRO A 47 21.86 11.76 28.29
C PRO A 47 20.85 12.91 28.14
N HIS A 48 21.27 14.17 28.25
CA HIS A 48 20.37 15.30 28.14
C HIS A 48 20.86 16.28 27.07
N ASN A 49 19.97 16.56 26.11
CA ASN A 49 20.02 17.70 25.20
C ASN A 49 20.67 17.50 23.82
N SER A 50 20.46 16.35 23.19
CA SER A 50 20.52 16.26 21.73
C SER A 50 19.18 16.69 21.12
N THR A 51 18.93 18.01 21.09
CA THR A 51 18.01 18.63 20.13
C THR A 51 18.63 18.50 18.73
N SER A 52 18.66 17.28 18.21
CA SER A 52 18.84 17.08 16.78
C SER A 52 17.69 17.82 16.11
N SER A 53 18.02 18.83 15.32
CA SER A 53 17.13 19.45 14.34
C SER A 53 16.70 18.37 13.34
N GLN A 54 15.79 17.50 13.76
CA GLN A 54 15.08 16.59 12.86
C GLN A 54 14.25 17.51 11.99
N GLU A 55 14.69 17.69 10.73
CA GLU A 55 13.78 18.14 9.69
C GLU A 55 12.47 17.33 9.85
N PRO A 56 11.31 18.00 9.84
CA PRO A 56 10.04 17.30 10.00
C PRO A 56 9.99 16.18 8.98
N LYS A 57 9.94 14.94 9.48
CA LYS A 57 9.96 13.73 8.66
C LYS A 57 8.71 13.74 7.78
N GLN A 58 8.85 14.27 6.57
CA GLN A 58 7.75 14.37 5.61
C GLN A 58 7.20 12.96 5.36
N GLU A 59 5.93 12.75 5.68
CA GLU A 59 5.30 11.46 5.45
C GLU A 59 5.00 11.29 3.96
N GLU A 60 5.48 10.18 3.38
CA GLU A 60 5.21 9.83 1.99
C GLU A 60 3.92 8.98 1.87
N ILE A 61 3.04 9.32 0.92
CA ILE A 61 1.83 8.55 0.57
C ILE A 61 1.97 8.07 -0.88
N LYS A 62 1.80 6.77 -1.13
CA LYS A 62 1.90 6.14 -2.44
C LYS A 62 0.51 5.79 -2.98
N ILE A 63 0.14 6.34 -4.13
CA ILE A 63 -1.17 6.12 -4.77
C ILE A 63 -0.99 5.49 -6.15
N LEU A 64 -1.79 4.46 -6.45
CA LEU A 64 -1.90 3.86 -7.78
C LEU A 64 -2.97 4.57 -8.60
N ILE A 65 -2.75 4.68 -9.91
CA ILE A 65 -3.74 5.21 -10.85
C ILE A 65 -4.03 4.13 -11.89
N LEU A 66 -5.27 3.66 -11.87
CA LEU A 66 -5.75 2.49 -12.61
C LEU A 66 -6.93 2.91 -13.49
N GLY A 67 -7.11 2.25 -14.63
CA GLY A 67 -8.21 2.52 -15.55
C GLY A 67 -7.91 2.09 -16.96
N ALA A 68 -8.94 2.01 -17.79
CA ALA A 68 -8.83 1.62 -19.20
C ALA A 68 -7.95 2.61 -20.00
N GLU A 69 -7.61 2.25 -21.23
CA GLU A 69 -6.94 3.16 -22.16
C GLU A 69 -7.82 4.39 -22.46
N GLY A 70 -7.23 5.56 -22.69
CA GLY A 70 -7.96 6.76 -23.12
C GLY A 70 -8.86 7.43 -22.05
N VAL A 71 -8.98 6.89 -20.84
CA VAL A 71 -9.83 7.47 -19.76
C VAL A 71 -9.25 8.76 -19.15
N GLY A 72 -8.04 9.16 -19.54
CA GLY A 72 -7.41 10.41 -19.09
C GLY A 72 -6.64 10.32 -17.77
N LYS A 73 -6.09 9.14 -17.43
CA LYS A 73 -5.20 8.93 -16.26
C LYS A 73 -4.02 9.93 -16.25
N THR A 74 -3.25 9.97 -17.34
CA THR A 74 -2.11 10.89 -17.48
C THR A 74 -2.54 12.35 -17.40
N THR A 75 -3.66 12.71 -18.05
CA THR A 75 -4.21 14.08 -18.01
C THR A 75 -4.58 14.48 -16.59
N LEU A 76 -5.15 13.57 -15.80
CA LEU A 76 -5.50 13.79 -14.39
C LEU A 76 -4.25 14.09 -13.55
N VAL A 77 -3.20 13.29 -13.67
CA VAL A 77 -1.90 13.51 -12.99
C VAL A 77 -1.25 14.81 -13.43
N GLN A 78 -1.23 15.07 -14.74
CA GLN A 78 -0.64 16.28 -15.27
C GLN A 78 -1.37 17.54 -14.80
N LYS A 79 -2.71 17.50 -14.73
CA LYS A 79 -3.50 18.62 -14.23
C LYS A 79 -3.21 18.86 -12.74
N PHE A 80 -3.20 17.82 -11.91
CA PHE A 80 -2.83 17.91 -10.49
C PHE A 80 -1.39 18.40 -10.28
N SER A 81 -0.46 17.97 -11.12
CA SER A 81 0.94 18.38 -11.04
C SER A 81 1.16 19.88 -11.26
N LYS A 82 0.22 20.59 -11.90
CA LYS A 82 0.34 22.03 -12.13
C LYS A 82 0.14 22.84 -10.86
N THR A 83 -0.69 22.34 -9.93
CA THR A 83 -1.01 22.99 -8.66
C THR A 83 -0.10 22.53 -7.52
N HIS A 84 0.39 21.28 -7.54
CA HIS A 84 1.07 20.64 -6.39
C HIS A 84 2.54 20.25 -6.64
N ARG A 85 3.31 21.05 -7.39
CA ARG A 85 4.71 20.72 -7.72
C ARG A 85 5.60 20.58 -6.48
N HIS A 86 6.35 19.48 -6.41
CA HIS A 86 7.42 19.34 -5.45
C HIS A 86 8.64 20.18 -5.88
N PRO A 87 9.27 20.95 -4.97
CA PRO A 87 10.39 21.85 -5.30
C PRO A 87 11.65 21.11 -5.76
N SER A 88 11.83 19.85 -5.34
CA SER A 88 12.89 18.99 -5.88
C SER A 88 12.49 18.48 -7.28
N THR A 89 12.99 19.13 -8.31
CA THR A 89 12.69 18.84 -9.72
C THR A 89 13.22 17.49 -10.23
N SER A 90 13.96 16.73 -9.42
CA SER A 90 14.66 15.52 -9.85
C SER A 90 13.81 14.26 -9.87
N LYS A 91 12.65 14.23 -9.18
CA LYS A 91 11.81 13.03 -9.09
C LYS A 91 10.45 13.27 -9.75
N PRO A 92 10.16 12.63 -10.90
CA PRO A 92 8.82 12.69 -11.49
C PRO A 92 7.79 12.07 -10.54
N ASN A 93 6.54 12.51 -10.64
CA ASN A 93 5.40 11.95 -9.90
C ASN A 93 5.44 12.10 -8.37
N ARG A 94 6.16 13.11 -7.86
CA ARG A 94 6.10 13.53 -6.46
C ARG A 94 5.44 14.90 -6.34
N PHE A 95 4.46 15.00 -5.46
CA PHE A 95 3.67 16.20 -5.25
C PHE A 95 3.59 16.54 -3.77
N LEU A 96 3.60 17.83 -3.43
CA LEU A 96 3.36 18.25 -2.06
C LEU A 96 1.87 18.48 -1.88
N LEU A 97 1.25 17.76 -0.95
CA LEU A 97 -0.17 17.83 -0.67
C LEU A 97 -0.41 18.25 0.78
N PRO A 98 -0.84 19.49 1.04
CA PRO A 98 -1.26 19.90 2.37
C PRO A 98 -2.61 19.25 2.71
N LEU A 99 -2.66 18.49 3.80
CA LEU A 99 -3.91 17.94 4.33
C LEU A 99 -4.24 18.57 5.69
N PRO A 100 -5.53 18.81 6.00
CA PRO A 100 -5.94 19.25 7.33
C PRO A 100 -5.52 18.22 8.39
N SER A 101 -4.94 18.68 9.50
CA SER A 101 -4.62 17.77 10.61
C SER A 101 -5.84 17.58 11.50
N ASP A 102 -6.16 16.32 11.82
CA ASP A 102 -7.28 15.98 12.72
C ASP A 102 -7.04 16.35 14.20
N SER A 103 -5.83 16.82 14.56
CA SER A 103 -5.48 17.22 15.92
C SER A 103 -6.10 18.58 16.26
N SER A 104 -7.35 18.53 16.69
CA SER A 104 -8.14 19.67 17.16
C SER A 104 -7.60 20.21 18.50
N SER A 105 -6.59 21.07 18.44
CA SER A 105 -6.36 22.05 19.51
C SER A 105 -5.61 23.25 18.94
N SER A 106 -6.39 24.24 18.47
CA SER A 106 -5.96 25.63 18.27
C SER A 106 -4.78 25.85 17.29
N GLY A 107 -5.09 25.94 16.00
CA GLY A 107 -4.20 26.51 14.97
C GLY A 107 -4.27 25.74 13.66
N GLU A 108 -4.31 26.44 12.52
CA GLU A 108 -4.37 25.93 11.13
C GLU A 108 -3.15 25.09 10.73
N ASN A 109 -2.86 24.02 11.47
CA ASN A 109 -1.72 23.16 11.17
C ASN A 109 -2.14 22.17 10.08
N SER A 110 -1.92 22.53 8.81
CA SER A 110 -1.95 21.55 7.72
C SER A 110 -0.66 20.72 7.75
N THR A 111 -0.79 19.39 7.77
CA THR A 111 0.37 18.51 7.59
C THR A 111 0.64 18.37 6.10
N VAL A 112 1.87 18.66 5.67
CA VAL A 112 2.27 18.52 4.26
C VAL A 112 2.79 17.12 4.01
N TYR A 113 2.13 16.41 3.10
CA TYR A 113 2.50 15.06 2.69
C TYR A 113 3.20 15.08 1.33
N THR A 114 4.13 14.15 1.13
CA THR A 114 4.67 13.88 -0.22
C THR A 114 3.84 12.78 -0.86
N LEU A 115 3.04 13.14 -1.84
CA LEU A 115 2.24 12.21 -2.63
C LEU A 115 3.07 11.65 -3.79
N HIS A 116 3.17 10.33 -3.88
CA HIS A 116 3.84 9.61 -4.95
C HIS A 116 2.81 8.82 -5.78
N THR A 117 2.69 9.15 -7.06
CA THR A 117 1.70 8.49 -7.93
C THR A 117 2.36 7.54 -8.90
N LEU A 118 1.80 6.35 -9.09
CA LEU A 118 2.18 5.46 -10.17
C LEU A 118 0.97 5.19 -11.07
N GLU A 119 1.08 5.62 -12.33
CA GLU A 119 0.15 5.25 -13.38
C GLU A 119 0.51 3.86 -13.93
N LEU A 120 -0.48 2.97 -13.99
CA LEU A 120 -0.33 1.66 -14.60
C LEU A 120 -1.00 1.65 -15.99
N PRO A 121 -0.32 1.14 -17.03
CA PRO A 121 -0.91 1.04 -18.36
C PRO A 121 -2.07 0.02 -18.37
N HIS A 122 -3.04 0.20 -19.26
CA HIS A 122 -3.96 -0.89 -19.59
C HIS A 122 -3.24 -1.84 -20.57
N PRO A 123 -3.32 -3.18 -20.46
CA PRO A 123 -4.16 -4.01 -19.59
C PRO A 123 -3.43 -4.52 -18.32
N TRP A 124 -2.47 -3.78 -17.76
CA TRP A 124 -1.62 -4.26 -16.66
C TRP A 124 -2.43 -4.84 -15.48
N SER A 125 -3.55 -4.21 -15.11
CA SER A 125 -4.41 -4.69 -14.02
C SER A 125 -5.03 -6.06 -14.31
N THR A 126 -5.42 -6.32 -15.56
CA THR A 126 -6.01 -7.59 -15.97
C THR A 126 -4.95 -8.66 -16.21
N THR A 127 -3.88 -8.33 -16.95
CA THR A 127 -2.83 -9.30 -17.30
C THR A 127 -2.00 -9.67 -16.09
N THR A 128 -1.48 -8.70 -15.34
CA THR A 128 -0.63 -8.98 -14.17
C THR A 128 -1.39 -9.78 -13.12
N ARG A 129 -2.69 -9.53 -12.94
CA ARG A 129 -3.51 -10.31 -12.01
C ARG A 129 -3.58 -11.79 -12.39
N THR A 130 -3.69 -12.11 -13.68
CA THR A 130 -3.85 -13.50 -14.15
C THR A 130 -2.51 -14.20 -14.36
N THR A 131 -1.53 -13.52 -14.94
CA THR A 131 -0.22 -14.11 -15.29
C THR A 131 0.79 -14.01 -14.15
N HIS A 132 0.73 -12.94 -13.34
CA HIS A 132 1.72 -12.64 -12.30
C HIS A 132 1.08 -12.18 -10.97
N PRO A 133 0.24 -13.02 -10.32
CA PRO A 133 -0.51 -12.63 -9.12
C PRO A 133 0.37 -12.16 -7.94
N HIS A 134 1.63 -12.60 -7.89
CA HIS A 134 2.60 -12.15 -6.90
C HIS A 134 3.01 -10.67 -7.10
N LEU A 135 3.11 -10.19 -8.34
CA LEU A 135 3.38 -8.79 -8.65
C LEU A 135 2.17 -7.92 -8.29
N TRP A 136 0.96 -8.40 -8.57
CA TRP A 136 -0.28 -7.74 -8.15
C TRP A 136 -0.32 -7.54 -6.63
N THR A 137 -0.12 -8.62 -5.88
CA THR A 137 -0.09 -8.60 -4.40
C THR A 137 1.00 -7.66 -3.88
N ARG A 138 2.20 -7.74 -4.45
CA ARG A 138 3.32 -6.88 -4.05
C ARG A 138 3.03 -5.41 -4.33
N THR A 139 2.38 -5.10 -5.45
CA THR A 139 2.02 -3.72 -5.79
C THR A 139 0.97 -3.18 -4.82
N LEU A 140 -0.10 -3.94 -4.56
CA LEU A 140 -1.13 -3.49 -3.62
C LEU A 140 -0.63 -3.35 -2.17
N THR A 141 0.35 -4.15 -1.76
CA THR A 141 0.95 -4.05 -0.42
C THR A 141 1.92 -2.89 -0.27
N GLU A 142 2.56 -2.45 -1.36
CA GLU A 142 3.49 -1.32 -1.34
C GLU A 142 2.77 0.04 -1.36
N TYR A 143 1.57 0.10 -1.90
CA TYR A 143 0.81 1.33 -2.06
C TYR A 143 -0.23 1.51 -0.95
N ASP A 144 -0.64 2.76 -0.74
CA ASP A 144 -1.55 3.14 0.34
C ASP A 144 -3.01 3.28 -0.13
N GLY A 145 -3.19 3.52 -1.41
CA GLY A 145 -4.50 3.58 -2.04
C GLY A 145 -4.45 3.60 -3.56
N ALA A 146 -5.63 3.66 -4.19
CA ALA A 146 -5.78 3.72 -5.62
C ALA A 146 -6.88 4.69 -6.07
N LEU A 147 -6.61 5.38 -7.18
CA LEU A 147 -7.61 6.05 -7.99
C LEU A 147 -8.01 5.15 -9.15
N ILE A 148 -9.29 4.86 -9.27
CA ILE A 148 -9.84 3.98 -10.31
C ILE A 148 -10.65 4.83 -11.28
N VAL A 149 -10.06 5.11 -12.43
CA VAL A 149 -10.54 6.09 -13.41
C VAL A 149 -11.30 5.41 -14.54
N TYR A 150 -12.47 5.94 -14.87
CA TYR A 150 -13.23 5.63 -16.08
C TYR A 150 -13.62 6.91 -16.82
N SER A 151 -14.04 6.80 -18.08
CA SER A 151 -14.52 7.92 -18.89
C SER A 151 -16.04 7.95 -18.89
N VAL A 152 -16.67 9.11 -18.65
CA VAL A 152 -18.13 9.23 -18.75
C VAL A 152 -18.66 9.07 -20.18
N THR A 153 -17.76 9.12 -21.18
CA THR A 153 -18.06 8.91 -22.60
C THR A 153 -17.93 7.45 -23.05
N ASP A 154 -17.46 6.56 -22.18
CA ASP A 154 -17.21 5.16 -22.50
C ASP A 154 -17.72 4.22 -21.40
N PRO A 155 -18.90 3.59 -21.57
CA PRO A 155 -19.47 2.66 -20.60
C PRO A 155 -18.58 1.42 -20.35
N SER A 156 -17.79 1.00 -21.34
CA SER A 156 -16.90 -0.15 -21.18
C SER A 156 -15.78 0.13 -20.17
N SER A 157 -15.28 1.37 -20.14
CA SER A 157 -14.32 1.81 -19.13
C SER A 157 -14.88 1.79 -17.70
N LEU A 158 -16.19 2.06 -17.51
CA LEU A 158 -16.84 1.92 -16.19
C LEU A 158 -16.86 0.46 -15.75
N GLN A 159 -17.25 -0.47 -16.63
CA GLN A 159 -17.24 -1.89 -16.32
C GLN A 159 -15.84 -2.38 -15.97
N HIS A 160 -14.83 -1.89 -16.68
CA HIS A 160 -13.43 -2.19 -16.37
C HIS A 160 -13.01 -1.64 -15.00
N ALA A 161 -13.38 -0.39 -14.67
CA ALA A 161 -13.13 0.21 -13.36
C ALA A 161 -13.78 -0.60 -12.22
N VAL A 162 -15.03 -1.03 -12.39
CA VAL A 162 -15.72 -1.89 -11.42
C VAL A 162 -14.98 -3.22 -11.26
N SER A 163 -14.56 -3.84 -12.35
CA SER A 163 -13.79 -5.10 -12.31
C SER A 163 -12.48 -4.96 -11.55
N ILE A 164 -11.74 -3.86 -11.78
CA ILE A 164 -10.51 -3.56 -11.02
C ILE A 164 -10.81 -3.38 -9.53
N ALA A 165 -11.83 -2.59 -9.20
CA ALA A 165 -12.18 -2.31 -7.82
C ALA A 165 -12.59 -3.59 -7.08
N SER A 166 -13.45 -4.41 -7.67
CA SER A 166 -13.82 -5.73 -7.13
C SER A 166 -12.58 -6.60 -6.90
N ALA A 167 -11.64 -6.63 -7.84
CA ALA A 167 -10.41 -7.41 -7.71
C ALA A 167 -9.54 -6.97 -6.53
N ILE A 168 -9.47 -5.66 -6.27
CA ILE A 168 -8.74 -5.12 -5.11
C ILE A 168 -9.46 -5.52 -3.81
N CYS A 169 -10.78 -5.34 -3.75
CA CYS A 169 -11.58 -5.73 -2.59
C CYS A 169 -11.45 -7.24 -2.29
N GLU A 170 -11.57 -8.08 -3.32
CA GLU A 170 -11.38 -9.54 -3.21
C GLU A 170 -9.97 -9.88 -2.74
N HIS A 171 -8.94 -9.19 -3.24
CA HIS A 171 -7.56 -9.40 -2.80
C HIS A 171 -7.43 -9.19 -1.29
N PHE A 172 -7.83 -8.03 -0.77
CA PHE A 172 -7.73 -7.71 0.66
C PHE A 172 -8.66 -8.56 1.53
N ALA A 173 -9.82 -8.98 1.02
CA ALA A 173 -10.71 -9.92 1.71
C ALA A 173 -10.12 -11.35 1.78
N SER A 174 -9.36 -11.75 0.77
CA SER A 174 -8.73 -13.07 0.69
C SER A 174 -7.41 -13.19 1.43
N LEU A 175 -6.74 -12.07 1.72
CA LEU A 175 -5.50 -12.07 2.48
C LEU A 175 -5.76 -12.79 3.79
N PRO A 176 -5.05 -13.91 4.05
CA PRO A 176 -5.25 -14.59 5.31
C PRO A 176 -4.90 -13.57 6.37
N GLN A 177 -5.72 -13.53 7.41
CA GLN A 177 -5.34 -12.90 8.64
C GLN A 177 -4.06 -13.63 9.08
N PHE A 178 -2.90 -13.18 8.63
CA PHE A 178 -1.61 -13.82 8.82
C PHE A 178 -0.90 -13.16 9.99
N SER A 179 -0.56 -13.99 10.97
CA SER A 179 0.26 -13.60 12.12
C SER A 179 1.62 -13.15 11.65
N GLU A 180 2.04 -11.95 12.03
CA GLU A 180 3.39 -11.40 11.84
C GLU A 180 4.49 -12.21 12.59
N ASN A 181 4.24 -13.46 12.98
CA ASN A 181 5.24 -14.39 13.50
C ASN A 181 6.00 -15.11 12.36
N LEU A 182 6.20 -14.47 11.21
CA LEU A 182 7.27 -14.89 10.30
C LEU A 182 8.58 -14.43 10.93
N VAL A 183 9.09 -15.31 11.80
CA VAL A 183 10.46 -15.33 12.29
C VAL A 183 11.39 -14.96 11.12
N PRO A 184 12.31 -13.99 11.28
CA PRO A 184 13.27 -13.68 10.23
C PRO A 184 14.04 -14.96 9.89
N PHE A 185 13.90 -15.41 8.64
CA PHE A 185 14.48 -16.64 8.11
C PHE A 185 16.02 -16.56 7.94
N ASN A 186 16.71 -15.76 8.76
CA ASN A 186 18.14 -15.47 8.65
C ASN A 186 18.85 -15.39 10.01
N LYS A 187 18.54 -16.29 10.95
CA LYS A 187 19.53 -16.64 11.99
C LYS A 187 20.09 -18.01 11.68
N PRO A 188 21.40 -18.14 11.34
CA PRO A 188 22.02 -19.44 11.17
C PRO A 188 21.92 -20.19 12.49
N ILE A 189 21.25 -21.34 12.44
CA ILE A 189 21.07 -22.25 13.56
C ILE A 189 22.47 -22.79 13.90
N GLY A 190 23.06 -22.26 14.97
CA GLY A 190 24.23 -22.86 15.60
C GLY A 190 23.90 -24.29 16.02
N ARG A 191 24.72 -25.25 15.55
CA ARG A 191 24.62 -26.68 15.88
C ARG A 191 24.70 -26.86 17.40
N GLY A 192 23.63 -27.29 18.07
CA GLY A 192 23.77 -27.81 19.44
C GLY A 192 22.50 -27.98 20.27
N SER A 193 21.45 -27.17 20.11
CA SER A 193 20.30 -27.22 21.03
C SER A 193 19.11 -27.97 20.44
N LYS A 194 18.72 -29.07 21.12
CA LYS A 194 17.42 -29.74 20.95
C LYS A 194 16.31 -28.80 21.39
N ALA A 195 15.83 -27.95 20.48
CA ALA A 195 14.69 -27.08 20.73
C ALA A 195 13.39 -27.89 20.67
N HIS A 196 12.70 -27.99 21.82
CA HIS A 196 11.31 -28.41 21.86
C HIS A 196 10.47 -27.40 21.08
N TYR A 197 9.99 -27.79 19.90
CA TYR A 197 8.96 -27.05 19.16
C TYR A 197 7.63 -27.18 19.91
N LEU A 198 7.38 -26.28 20.86
CA LEU A 198 6.03 -26.07 21.36
C LEU A 198 5.21 -25.46 20.22
N HIS A 199 4.41 -26.28 19.56
CA HIS A 199 3.34 -25.84 18.65
C HIS A 199 2.27 -25.08 19.45
N LEU A 200 2.57 -23.85 19.86
CA LEU A 200 1.53 -22.94 20.31
C LEU A 200 0.73 -22.50 19.09
N LYS A 201 -0.46 -23.09 18.91
CA LYS A 201 -1.53 -22.52 18.09
C LYS A 201 -2.03 -21.22 18.74
N LYS A 202 -1.22 -20.15 18.70
CA LYS A 202 -1.68 -18.81 19.05
C LYS A 202 -2.53 -18.30 17.89
N THR A 203 -3.85 -18.36 18.05
CA THR A 203 -4.80 -17.62 17.21
C THR A 203 -4.64 -16.13 17.53
N THR A 204 -3.64 -15.51 16.91
CA THR A 204 -3.47 -14.05 16.92
C THR A 204 -4.40 -13.49 15.85
N ARG A 205 -5.31 -12.60 16.26
CA ARG A 205 -6.13 -11.81 15.33
C ARG A 205 -5.15 -10.96 14.52
N ASN A 206 -5.31 -10.91 13.20
CA ASN A 206 -4.43 -10.10 12.37
C ASN A 206 -5.11 -8.82 11.97
N VAL A 207 -4.37 -7.73 12.10
CA VAL A 207 -4.80 -6.43 11.62
C VAL A 207 -4.56 -6.45 10.13
N VAL A 208 -5.64 -6.55 9.35
CA VAL A 208 -5.55 -6.28 7.92
C VAL A 208 -5.58 -4.78 7.74
N ARG A 209 -4.62 -4.27 6.97
CA ARG A 209 -4.58 -2.87 6.59
C ARG A 209 -5.70 -2.59 5.59
N GLU A 210 -6.54 -1.60 5.86
CA GLU A 210 -7.52 -1.10 4.89
C GLU A 210 -6.81 -0.34 3.77
N PHE A 211 -7.30 -0.52 2.53
CA PHE A 211 -6.73 0.09 1.33
C PHE A 211 -7.64 1.21 0.85
N ALA A 212 -7.11 2.42 0.71
CA ALA A 212 -7.91 3.58 0.29
C ALA A 212 -8.27 3.47 -1.20
N MET A 213 -9.52 3.72 -1.56
CA MET A 213 -10.00 3.56 -2.93
C MET A 213 -10.99 4.65 -3.28
N VAL A 214 -10.70 5.41 -4.34
CA VAL A 214 -11.61 6.41 -4.88
C VAL A 214 -11.91 6.09 -6.34
N MET A 215 -13.19 6.06 -6.70
CA MET A 215 -13.62 5.85 -8.07
C MET A 215 -13.88 7.19 -8.77
N VAL A 216 -13.39 7.35 -10.00
CA VAL A 216 -13.32 8.66 -10.67
C VAL A 216 -13.92 8.57 -12.07
N GLY A 217 -15.04 9.26 -12.29
CA GLY A 217 -15.60 9.50 -13.62
C GLY A 217 -14.97 10.72 -14.26
N ASN A 218 -14.12 10.55 -15.27
CA ASN A 218 -13.42 11.65 -15.93
C ASN A 218 -14.12 12.08 -17.22
N LYS A 219 -13.76 13.28 -17.71
CA LYS A 219 -14.34 13.97 -18.87
C LYS A 219 -15.78 14.46 -18.63
N ASN A 220 -16.07 14.91 -17.40
CA ASN A 220 -17.38 15.46 -17.04
C ASN A 220 -17.78 16.72 -17.83
N ASP A 221 -16.80 17.40 -18.41
CA ASP A 221 -16.97 18.60 -19.24
C ASP A 221 -17.71 18.36 -20.56
N VAL A 222 -17.98 17.11 -20.95
CA VAL A 222 -18.73 16.82 -22.18
C VAL A 222 -20.16 17.37 -22.17
N ASP A 223 -20.75 17.65 -21.01
CA ASP A 223 -22.06 18.30 -20.96
C ASP A 223 -21.95 19.81 -21.25
N ILE A 224 -20.86 20.43 -20.77
CA ILE A 224 -20.56 21.86 -20.97
C ILE A 224 -20.16 22.09 -22.44
N LEU A 225 -19.29 21.23 -22.95
CA LEU A 225 -18.81 21.29 -24.32
C LEU A 225 -19.82 20.73 -25.31
N GLY A 226 -20.63 19.74 -24.94
CA GLY A 226 -21.68 19.19 -25.80
C GLY A 226 -22.67 20.27 -26.22
N GLY A 227 -23.09 21.15 -25.30
CA GLY A 227 -23.93 22.29 -25.64
C GLY A 227 -23.27 23.27 -26.62
N ALA A 228 -22.00 23.61 -26.39
CA ALA A 228 -21.26 24.58 -27.22
C ALA A 228 -20.78 24.00 -28.56
N ALA A 229 -20.35 22.75 -28.59
CA ALA A 229 -19.87 22.04 -29.76
C ALA A 229 -21.04 21.57 -30.63
N ILE A 230 -22.18 21.17 -30.08
CA ILE A 230 -23.39 20.94 -30.89
C ILE A 230 -23.86 22.26 -31.51
N ALA A 231 -23.83 23.37 -30.77
CA ALA A 231 -24.13 24.69 -31.34
C ALA A 231 -23.12 25.12 -32.42
N ALA A 232 -21.81 24.90 -32.19
CA ALA A 232 -20.75 25.23 -33.15
C ALA A 232 -20.71 24.27 -34.35
N THR A 233 -21.06 22.99 -34.18
CA THR A 233 -21.13 22.00 -35.26
C THR A 233 -22.41 22.16 -36.05
N ALA A 234 -23.53 22.54 -35.43
CA ALA A 234 -24.73 23.00 -36.14
C ALA A 234 -24.45 24.29 -36.94
N ALA A 235 -23.68 25.22 -36.37
CA ALA A 235 -23.26 26.44 -37.07
C ALA A 235 -22.23 26.16 -38.18
N ALA A 236 -21.30 25.20 -38.01
CA ALA A 236 -20.30 24.81 -39.00
C ALA A 236 -20.88 23.89 -40.08
N ALA A 237 -21.89 23.07 -39.77
CA ALA A 237 -22.69 22.36 -40.78
C ALA A 237 -23.49 23.34 -41.66
N ALA A 238 -23.78 24.54 -41.14
CA ALA A 238 -24.32 25.66 -41.92
C ALA A 238 -23.24 26.52 -42.62
N GLY A 239 -21.94 26.27 -42.41
CA GLY A 239 -20.87 27.09 -42.95
C GLY A 239 -19.48 26.44 -42.89
N SER A 240 -19.01 26.00 -44.06
CA SER A 240 -17.68 25.44 -44.37
C SER A 240 -16.52 25.95 -43.50
N LEU A 241 -16.10 25.14 -42.52
CA LEU A 241 -14.92 25.39 -41.68
C LEU A 241 -14.14 24.08 -41.47
N SER A 242 -13.60 23.54 -42.56
CA SER A 242 -12.82 22.29 -42.58
C SER A 242 -11.32 22.49 -42.29
N GLY A 243 -10.89 23.67 -41.86
CA GLY A 243 -9.47 24.08 -41.92
C GLY A 243 -8.69 24.14 -40.60
N LEU A 244 -9.33 23.98 -39.44
CA LEU A 244 -8.63 24.08 -38.15
C LEU A 244 -8.57 22.69 -37.50
N GLY A 245 -7.44 22.01 -37.70
CA GLY A 245 -7.09 20.72 -37.10
C GLY A 245 -6.86 20.76 -35.58
N LEU A 246 -7.78 21.39 -34.85
CA LEU A 246 -7.94 21.17 -33.42
C LEU A 246 -8.68 19.84 -33.30
N GLY A 247 -8.07 18.84 -32.65
CA GLY A 247 -8.60 17.49 -32.46
C GLY A 247 -9.88 17.46 -31.62
N LEU A 248 -10.98 17.99 -32.16
CA LEU A 248 -12.33 17.95 -31.63
C LEU A 248 -13.02 16.61 -31.93
N SER A 249 -12.36 15.71 -32.65
CA SER A 249 -12.91 14.41 -33.11
C SER A 249 -13.19 13.40 -32.00
N GLU A 250 -12.84 13.70 -30.73
CA GLU A 250 -13.12 12.83 -29.59
C GLU A 250 -13.92 13.49 -28.46
N ILE A 251 -14.65 14.57 -28.74
CA ILE A 251 -15.68 15.04 -27.79
C ILE A 251 -16.87 14.08 -27.93
N GLY A 252 -16.74 12.90 -27.33
CA GLY A 252 -17.82 11.93 -27.24
C GLY A 252 -18.96 12.48 -26.38
N GLU A 253 -20.19 12.13 -26.73
CA GLU A 253 -21.34 12.39 -25.87
C GLU A 253 -21.21 11.61 -24.56
N ARG A 254 -21.80 12.16 -23.48
CA ARG A 254 -21.94 11.42 -22.22
C ARG A 254 -22.74 10.15 -22.46
N LYS A 255 -22.16 9.00 -22.11
CA LYS A 255 -22.82 7.68 -22.19
C LYS A 255 -23.05 7.05 -20.81
N VAL A 256 -22.35 7.55 -19.79
CA VAL A 256 -22.48 7.11 -18.40
C VAL A 256 -23.04 8.27 -17.58
N SER A 257 -24.19 8.02 -16.95
CA SER A 257 -24.81 9.03 -16.07
C SER A 257 -24.09 9.12 -14.73
N THR A 258 -24.14 10.29 -14.10
CA THR A 258 -23.66 10.51 -12.70
C THR A 258 -24.27 9.48 -11.74
N LYS A 259 -25.55 9.15 -11.91
CA LYS A 259 -26.26 8.15 -11.09
C LYS A 259 -25.66 6.76 -11.25
N GLU A 260 -25.38 6.35 -12.48
CA GLU A 260 -24.78 5.04 -12.79
C GLU A 260 -23.38 4.90 -12.18
N GLY A 261 -22.53 5.93 -12.33
CA GLY A 261 -21.21 5.98 -11.70
C GLY A 261 -21.28 5.86 -10.18
N LYS A 262 -22.16 6.64 -9.55
CA LYS A 262 -22.37 6.62 -8.09
C LYS A 262 -22.93 5.28 -7.60
N GLU A 263 -23.87 4.68 -8.32
CA GLU A 263 -24.41 3.36 -8.00
C GLU A 263 -23.36 2.26 -8.12
N ALA A 264 -22.48 2.34 -9.13
CA ALA A 264 -21.37 1.41 -9.29
C ALA A 264 -20.38 1.50 -8.11
N ALA A 265 -20.01 2.71 -7.67
CA ALA A 265 -19.17 2.88 -6.47
C ALA A 265 -19.85 2.36 -5.20
N LYS A 266 -21.16 2.62 -5.03
CA LYS A 266 -21.93 2.14 -3.88
C LYS A 266 -21.97 0.62 -3.80
N LYS A 267 -22.11 -0.09 -4.93
CA LYS A 267 -22.08 -1.57 -4.99
C LYS A 267 -20.75 -2.16 -4.50
N LEU A 268 -19.67 -1.39 -4.63
CA LEU A 268 -18.32 -1.77 -4.20
C LEU A 268 -18.02 -1.39 -2.75
N THR A 269 -19.02 -0.92 -1.99
CA THR A 269 -18.87 -0.43 -0.61
C THR A 269 -17.91 0.76 -0.47
N LEU A 270 -17.61 1.46 -1.56
CA LEU A 270 -16.77 2.66 -1.56
C LEU A 270 -17.51 3.89 -0.98
N GLY A 271 -18.78 3.74 -0.58
CA GLY A 271 -19.53 4.78 0.10
C GLY A 271 -19.62 6.08 -0.72
N GLU A 272 -19.05 7.15 -0.17
CA GLU A 272 -18.99 8.49 -0.77
C GLU A 272 -17.68 8.76 -1.53
N SER A 273 -16.79 7.76 -1.64
CA SER A 273 -15.48 7.86 -2.30
C SER A 273 -15.62 7.75 -3.83
N TRP A 274 -16.46 8.61 -4.40
CA TRP A 274 -16.71 8.73 -5.85
C TRP A 274 -16.81 10.19 -6.29
N PHE A 275 -16.16 10.52 -7.40
CA PHE A 275 -16.13 11.88 -7.95
C PHE A 275 -16.25 11.87 -9.47
N GLU A 276 -16.84 12.93 -10.01
CA GLU A 276 -16.70 13.29 -11.42
C GLU A 276 -15.65 14.41 -11.57
N THR A 277 -14.78 14.28 -12.57
CA THR A 277 -13.68 15.21 -12.82
C THR A 277 -13.65 15.65 -14.28
N SER A 278 -13.07 16.82 -14.51
CA SER A 278 -12.75 17.32 -15.85
C SER A 278 -11.27 17.66 -15.93
N ALA A 279 -10.42 16.64 -16.01
CA ALA A 279 -8.97 16.87 -16.02
C ALA A 279 -8.49 17.64 -17.27
N GLY A 280 -9.11 17.38 -18.42
CA GLY A 280 -8.68 17.92 -19.71
C GLY A 280 -9.04 19.38 -19.92
N VAL A 281 -10.18 19.83 -19.38
CA VAL A 281 -10.76 21.13 -19.72
C VAL A 281 -10.75 22.05 -18.50
N THR A 282 -11.64 21.83 -17.53
CA THR A 282 -11.83 22.80 -16.44
C THR A 282 -10.84 22.60 -15.30
N GLY A 283 -10.45 21.36 -15.00
CA GLY A 283 -9.75 20.98 -13.77
C GLY A 283 -10.65 20.73 -12.58
N GLU A 284 -11.96 20.70 -12.79
CA GLU A 284 -12.94 20.48 -11.74
C GLU A 284 -12.69 19.15 -11.01
N ASN A 285 -12.74 19.22 -9.67
CA ASN A 285 -12.56 18.12 -8.72
C ASN A 285 -11.24 17.35 -8.80
N VAL A 286 -10.25 17.79 -9.59
CA VAL A 286 -8.96 17.09 -9.69
C VAL A 286 -8.25 17.06 -8.33
N ASP A 287 -8.07 18.22 -7.69
CA ASP A 287 -7.40 18.31 -6.39
C ASP A 287 -8.19 17.56 -5.30
N ALA A 288 -9.52 17.70 -5.30
CA ALA A 288 -10.42 17.04 -4.34
C ALA A 288 -10.29 15.51 -4.33
N VAL A 289 -10.12 14.89 -5.51
CA VAL A 289 -9.95 13.43 -5.63
C VAL A 289 -8.62 12.97 -5.02
N PHE A 290 -7.52 13.69 -5.27
CA PHE A 290 -6.21 13.36 -4.71
C PHE A 290 -6.17 13.61 -3.19
N GLU A 291 -6.79 14.68 -2.72
CA GLU A 291 -6.97 14.92 -1.29
C GLU A 291 -7.77 13.80 -0.63
N GLN A 292 -8.89 13.38 -1.24
CA GLN A 292 -9.74 12.36 -0.64
C GLN A 292 -9.01 11.03 -0.48
N VAL A 293 -8.34 10.54 -1.54
CA VAL A 293 -7.61 9.27 -1.46
C VAL A 293 -6.43 9.37 -0.47
N ALA A 294 -5.78 10.52 -0.38
CA ALA A 294 -4.68 10.73 0.56
C ALA A 294 -5.18 10.79 2.02
N ARG A 295 -6.29 11.48 2.28
CA ARG A 295 -6.94 11.51 3.61
C ARG A 295 -7.33 10.11 4.06
N GLU A 296 -7.97 9.34 3.20
CA GLU A 296 -8.31 7.94 3.49
C GLU A 296 -7.08 7.07 3.74
N ALA A 297 -6.02 7.24 2.94
CA ALA A 297 -4.76 6.51 3.13
C ALA A 297 -4.11 6.81 4.48
N VAL A 298 -4.10 8.09 4.91
CA VAL A 298 -3.58 8.52 6.21
C VAL A 298 -4.43 7.95 7.34
N ARG A 299 -5.76 8.06 7.24
CA ARG A 299 -6.70 7.48 8.21
C ARG A 299 -6.47 5.99 8.39
N ASN A 300 -6.41 5.23 7.29
CA ASN A 300 -6.20 3.78 7.30
C ASN A 300 -4.85 3.41 7.93
N ARG A 301 -3.78 4.19 7.67
CA ARG A 301 -2.47 3.99 8.31
C ARG A 301 -2.52 4.21 9.82
N LYS A 302 -3.22 5.25 10.27
CA LYS A 302 -3.36 5.56 11.70
C LYS A 302 -4.10 4.44 12.42
N GLU A 303 -5.27 4.05 11.90
CA GLU A 303 -6.05 2.94 12.46
C GLU A 303 -5.26 1.62 12.49
N TYR A 304 -4.49 1.34 11.44
CA TYR A 304 -3.63 0.16 11.40
C TYR A 304 -2.56 0.19 12.51
N LYS A 305 -1.88 1.33 12.71
CA LYS A 305 -0.88 1.49 13.78
C LYS A 305 -1.50 1.32 15.16
N GLU A 306 -2.69 1.89 15.40
CA GLU A 306 -3.41 1.77 16.67
C GLU A 306 -3.82 0.32 16.96
N LYS A 307 -4.48 -0.34 16.01
CA LYS A 307 -4.89 -1.75 16.12
C LYS A 307 -3.67 -2.66 16.32
N LYS A 308 -2.55 -2.39 15.63
CA LYS A 308 -1.29 -3.15 15.81
C LYS A 308 -0.73 -2.98 17.22
N GLY A 309 -0.67 -1.74 17.71
CA GLY A 309 -0.18 -1.43 19.06
C GLY A 309 -1.05 -2.01 20.19
N GLU A 310 -2.36 -2.14 20.00
CA GLU A 310 -3.25 -2.83 20.94
C GLU A 310 -2.95 -4.33 21.05
N ILE A 311 -2.70 -4.99 19.91
CA ILE A 311 -2.40 -6.42 19.87
C ILE A 311 -1.05 -6.73 20.50
N GLU A 312 -0.04 -5.90 20.23
CA GLU A 312 1.29 -6.04 20.83
C GLU A 312 1.24 -5.87 22.36
N ARG A 313 0.50 -4.86 22.84
CA ARG A 313 0.28 -4.65 24.29
C ARG A 313 -0.47 -5.82 24.93
N GLY A 314 -1.60 -6.25 24.37
CA GLY A 314 -2.36 -7.39 24.90
C GLY A 314 -1.59 -8.72 24.86
N GLY A 315 -0.74 -8.91 23.84
CA GLY A 315 0.15 -10.07 23.73
C GLY A 315 1.17 -10.12 24.86
N SER A 316 1.78 -8.98 25.20
CA SER A 316 2.78 -8.87 26.27
C SER A 316 2.20 -9.12 27.67
N GLU A 317 1.01 -8.59 27.98
CA GLU A 317 0.34 -8.81 29.26
C GLU A 317 -0.02 -10.28 29.48
N SER A 318 -0.44 -10.98 28.42
CA SER A 318 -0.79 -12.40 28.49
C SER A 318 0.41 -13.32 28.76
N LEU A 319 1.62 -12.89 28.40
CA LEU A 319 2.86 -13.61 28.71
C LEU A 319 3.26 -13.38 30.17
N LEU A 320 3.22 -12.13 30.65
CA LEU A 320 3.56 -11.79 32.03
C LEU A 320 2.63 -12.47 33.05
N LYS A 321 1.33 -12.59 32.75
CA LYS A 321 0.39 -13.32 33.62
C LYS A 321 0.73 -14.81 33.71
N ARG A 322 1.12 -15.45 32.60
CA ARG A 322 1.51 -16.87 32.61
C ARG A 322 2.78 -17.14 33.42
N ASP A 323 3.80 -16.30 33.28
CA ASP A 323 5.05 -16.48 34.03
C ASP A 323 4.80 -16.30 35.53
N SER A 324 3.88 -15.41 35.92
CA SER A 324 3.46 -15.26 37.32
C SER A 324 2.69 -16.48 37.86
N GLU A 325 1.82 -17.10 37.06
CA GLU A 325 1.08 -18.32 37.47
C GLU A 325 1.99 -19.55 37.59
N VAL A 326 2.95 -19.71 36.67
CA VAL A 326 3.93 -20.81 36.73
C VAL A 326 4.89 -20.63 37.92
N ALA A 327 5.31 -19.40 38.23
CA ALA A 327 6.11 -19.12 39.43
C ALA A 327 5.34 -19.39 40.73
N SER A 328 4.04 -19.11 40.77
CA SER A 328 3.20 -19.31 41.96
C SER A 328 2.86 -20.78 42.25
N THR A 329 2.90 -21.66 41.24
CA THR A 329 2.62 -23.09 41.40
C THR A 329 3.87 -23.91 41.77
N ALA A 330 5.07 -23.41 41.46
CA ALA A 330 6.34 -24.08 41.79
C ALA A 330 6.75 -23.98 43.28
N THR A 331 6.10 -23.14 44.09
CA THR A 331 6.49 -22.92 45.50
C THR A 331 5.67 -23.70 46.53
N LYS A 332 4.69 -24.53 46.13
CA LYS A 332 3.86 -25.34 47.05
C LYS A 332 4.23 -26.83 47.15
N SER A 333 5.30 -27.29 46.51
CA SER A 333 5.80 -28.67 46.69
C SER A 333 7.05 -28.71 47.58
N LYS A 334 6.91 -28.36 48.86
CA LYS A 334 7.97 -28.62 49.86
C LYS A 334 7.40 -28.91 51.25
N VAL A 335 6.58 -29.96 51.35
CA VAL A 335 6.47 -30.73 52.59
C VAL A 335 6.36 -32.22 52.22
N GLY A 336 7.44 -32.95 52.50
CA GLY A 336 7.40 -34.39 52.80
C GLY A 336 7.62 -35.34 51.63
N GLY A 337 8.83 -35.93 51.54
CA GLY A 337 8.96 -37.27 50.99
C GLY A 337 10.22 -37.56 50.18
N LEU A 338 11.12 -38.32 50.79
CA LEU A 338 11.83 -39.43 50.13
C LEU A 338 12.92 -39.12 49.09
N TRP A 339 14.00 -38.45 49.53
CA TRP A 339 15.34 -38.70 48.98
C TRP A 339 16.20 -39.35 50.05
N LYS A 340 16.05 -40.67 50.19
CA LYS A 340 17.06 -41.55 50.77
C LYS A 340 17.09 -42.81 49.92
N SER A 341 18.30 -43.32 49.69
CA SER A 341 18.66 -44.55 49.00
C SER A 341 19.03 -44.41 47.52
N LEU A 342 20.31 -44.12 47.28
CA LEU A 342 21.14 -44.78 46.26
C LEU A 342 22.61 -44.66 46.70
N THR A 343 22.92 -45.29 47.83
CA THR A 343 24.29 -45.60 48.25
C THR A 343 24.25 -46.98 48.88
N THR A 344 24.58 -48.02 48.11
CA THR A 344 25.21 -49.29 48.52
C THR A 344 24.92 -50.37 47.47
N GLY A 345 25.97 -51.03 46.96
CA GLY A 345 25.79 -52.28 46.22
C GLY A 345 26.84 -52.57 45.15
N TRP A 346 28.13 -52.37 45.46
CA TRP A 346 29.23 -52.97 44.70
C TRP A 346 29.36 -54.42 45.19
N LEU A 347 29.13 -55.42 44.32
CA LEU A 347 29.50 -56.82 44.54
C LEU A 347 29.99 -57.40 43.20
N PRO A 348 31.21 -57.98 43.15
CA PRO A 348 31.71 -58.71 41.99
C PRO A 348 31.42 -60.20 42.14
N LEU A 349 30.86 -60.85 41.12
CA LEU A 349 30.84 -62.31 41.05
C LEU A 349 31.12 -62.80 39.62
N PHE A 350 32.35 -63.31 39.50
CA PHE A 350 32.84 -64.41 38.67
C PHE A 350 31.92 -65.09 37.65
N GLY A 351 32.50 -65.31 36.48
CA GLY A 351 32.34 -66.53 35.67
C GLY A 351 31.99 -66.23 34.22
N LYS A 352 32.48 -66.91 33.19
CA LYS A 352 33.55 -67.90 32.97
C LYS A 352 33.58 -68.08 31.45
N LYS A 353 34.78 -68.15 30.85
CA LYS A 353 35.03 -68.46 29.43
C LYS A 353 34.23 -69.67 28.93
N ARG A 354 33.81 -69.60 27.66
CA ARG A 354 34.11 -70.50 26.52
C ARG A 354 33.60 -69.75 25.28
N GLY A 355 34.32 -69.66 24.17
CA GLY A 355 35.15 -70.66 23.50
C GLY A 355 34.64 -70.67 22.08
#